data_AF-A0AA88AM27-F1
#
_entry.id   AF-A0AA88AM27-F1
#
_cell.length_a   1.000
_cell.length_b   1.000
_cell.length_c   1.000
_cell.angle_alpha   90.00
_cell.angle_beta   90.00
_cell.angle_gamma   90.00
#
_symmetry.space_group_name_H-M   'P 1'
#
loop_
_entity.id
_entity.type
_entity.pdbx_description
1 polymer ?
#
loop_
_entity_poly.entity_id
_entity_poly.type
_entity_poly.pdbx_seq_one_letter_code
_entity_poly.pdbx_strand_id
1 'polypeptide(L)'
;MPVNLENMFSKYAQKMPDKLNLKELWNMTEGNRAAYDLFGWISSKMKWGLVYYLAKDEHGFVSKEDIRSLFDGSLFENLAKRHSGGQAKMG
;
A
#
# COMPACT_ATOMS: atom_id res chain seq x y z
N MET A 1 -8.05 -3.31 11.77
CA MET A 1 -8.55 -2.23 12.65
C MET A 1 -7.64 -1.02 12.51
N PRO A 2 -8.19 0.21 12.38
CA PRO A 2 -7.45 1.45 12.11
C PRO A 2 -6.25 1.70 13.05
N VAL A 3 -6.28 1.16 14.27
CA VAL A 3 -5.18 1.19 15.25
C VAL A 3 -3.85 0.66 14.70
N ASN A 4 -3.86 -0.41 13.90
CA ASN A 4 -2.62 -0.94 13.32
C ASN A 4 -2.01 0.03 12.30
N LEU A 5 -2.86 0.79 11.62
CA LEU A 5 -2.47 1.76 10.61
C LEU A 5 -1.87 3.00 11.27
N GLU A 6 -2.49 3.51 12.33
CA GLU A 6 -1.97 4.67 13.07
C GLU A 6 -0.61 4.37 13.73
N ASN A 7 -0.48 3.20 14.37
CA ASN A 7 0.80 2.75 14.92
C ASN A 7 1.88 2.57 13.84
N MET A 8 1.48 2.08 12.65
CA MET A 8 2.39 1.92 11.53
C MET A 8 2.90 3.28 11.02
N PHE A 9 2.00 4.25 10.79
CA PHE A 9 2.39 5.58 10.35
C PHE A 9 3.20 6.32 11.44
N SER A 10 2.79 6.24 12.70
CA SER A 10 3.55 6.82 13.80
C SER A 10 4.98 6.25 13.92
N LYS A 11 5.18 4.98 13.56
CA LYS A 11 6.50 4.32 13.61
C LYS A 11 7.36 4.57 12.38
N TYR A 12 6.77 4.56 11.18
CA TYR A 12 7.51 4.55 9.92
C TYR A 12 7.42 5.85 9.11
N ALA A 13 6.40 6.69 9.32
CA ALA A 13 6.19 7.94 8.59
C ALA A 13 7.00 9.08 9.22
N GLN A 14 8.32 9.03 8.99
CA GLN A 14 9.32 9.93 9.56
C GLN A 14 9.38 11.26 8.80
N LYS A 15 9.10 11.27 7.51
CA LYS A 15 9.07 12.49 6.69
C LYS A 15 7.76 13.26 6.78
N MET A 16 6.65 12.57 6.68
CA MET A 16 5.31 13.16 6.75
C MET A 16 4.43 12.25 7.60
N PRO A 17 3.78 12.77 8.65
CA PRO A 17 3.02 11.94 9.59
C PRO A 17 1.89 11.15 8.92
N ASP A 18 1.35 11.66 7.80
CA ASP A 18 0.22 11.06 7.08
C ASP A 18 0.61 10.43 5.73
N LYS A 19 1.90 10.38 5.39
CA LYS A 19 2.36 9.83 4.10
C LYS A 19 3.62 9.00 4.26
N LEU A 20 3.64 7.83 3.61
CA LEU A 20 4.81 6.97 3.54
C LEU A 20 5.48 7.10 2.18
N ASN A 21 6.78 7.33 2.17
CA ASN A 21 7.58 7.19 0.95
C ASN A 21 8.01 5.73 0.73
N LEU A 22 8.54 5.43 -0.46
CA LEU A 22 9.00 4.07 -0.80
C LEU A 22 10.00 3.49 0.21
N LYS A 23 10.93 4.31 0.71
CA LYS A 23 11.96 3.89 1.67
C LYS A 23 11.35 3.53 3.03
N GLU A 24 10.40 4.32 3.50
CA GLU A 24 9.68 4.07 4.75
C GLU A 24 8.81 2.81 4.66
N LEU A 25 8.13 2.63 3.53
CA LEU A 25 7.36 1.43 3.21
C LEU A 25 8.24 0.18 3.14
N TRP A 26 9.44 0.31 2.59
CA TRP A 26 10.44 -0.77 2.54
C TRP A 26 10.97 -1.12 3.92
N ASN A 27 11.30 -0.12 4.74
CA ASN A 27 11.72 -0.32 6.13
C ASN A 27 10.64 -1.03 6.95
N MET A 28 9.37 -0.72 6.70
CA MET A 28 8.24 -1.38 7.33
C MET A 28 8.11 -2.84 6.91
N THR A 29 8.28 -3.15 5.61
CA THR A 29 8.24 -4.53 5.12
C THR A 29 9.41 -5.36 5.62
N GLU A 30 10.61 -4.77 5.73
CA GLU A 30 11.76 -5.42 6.34
C GLU A 30 11.58 -5.61 7.84
N GLY A 31 10.99 -4.65 8.54
CA GLY A 31 10.70 -4.75 9.97
C GLY A 31 9.66 -5.81 10.33
N ASN A 32 8.76 -6.15 9.40
CA ASN A 32 7.74 -7.20 9.56
C ASN A 32 8.15 -8.55 8.94
N ARG A 33 9.38 -8.67 8.40
CA ARG A 33 9.81 -9.90 7.75
C ARG A 33 10.03 -11.01 8.77
N ALA A 34 9.50 -12.21 8.51
CA ALA A 34 9.84 -13.40 9.29
C ALA A 34 11.14 -14.00 8.74
N ALA A 35 12.14 -14.23 9.60
CA ALA A 35 13.48 -14.66 9.20
C ALA A 35 13.52 -16.01 8.44
N TYR A 36 12.49 -16.85 8.61
CA TYR A 36 12.41 -18.19 8.03
C TYR A 36 11.33 -18.35 6.94
N ASP A 37 10.72 -17.25 6.46
CA ASP A 37 9.63 -17.32 5.48
C ASP A 37 9.96 -16.57 4.17
N LEU A 38 10.60 -17.29 3.25
CA LEU A 38 10.92 -16.78 1.91
C LEU A 38 9.67 -16.50 1.07
N PHE A 39 8.64 -17.33 1.17
CA PHE A 39 7.38 -17.12 0.44
C PHE A 39 6.62 -15.92 1.00
N GLY A 40 6.57 -15.77 2.32
CA GLY A 40 6.01 -14.60 2.98
C GLY A 40 6.76 -13.32 2.62
N TRP A 41 8.08 -13.39 2.46
CA TRP A 41 8.89 -12.24 2.02
C TRP A 41 8.55 -11.79 0.60
N ILE A 42 8.49 -12.73 -0.35
CA ILE A 42 8.13 -12.44 -1.75
C ILE A 42 6.69 -11.91 -1.83
N SER A 43 5.74 -12.58 -1.16
CA SER A 43 4.33 -12.16 -1.13
C SER A 43 4.18 -10.78 -0.51
N SER A 44 4.88 -10.49 0.59
CA SER A 44 4.87 -9.19 1.23
C SER A 44 5.43 -8.11 0.30
N LYS A 45 6.59 -8.33 -0.32
CA LYS A 45 7.16 -7.38 -1.29
C LYS A 45 6.24 -7.16 -2.49
N MET A 46 5.63 -8.21 -3.02
CA MET A 46 4.73 -8.10 -4.17
C MET A 46 3.48 -7.30 -3.80
N LYS A 47 2.85 -7.61 -2.65
CA LYS A 47 1.70 -6.86 -2.14
C LYS A 47 2.06 -5.39 -1.92
N TRP A 48 3.11 -5.09 -1.16
CA TRP A 48 3.49 -3.71 -0.87
C TRP A 48 4.02 -2.96 -2.09
N GLY A 49 4.67 -3.64 -3.03
CA GLY A 49 5.06 -3.07 -4.32
C GLY A 49 3.85 -2.70 -5.17
N LEU A 50 2.82 -3.56 -5.19
CA LEU A 50 1.56 -3.26 -5.86
C LEU A 50 0.84 -2.09 -5.19
N VAL A 51 0.79 -2.05 -3.85
CA VAL A 51 0.24 -0.91 -3.08
C VAL A 51 0.95 0.38 -3.45
N TYR A 52 2.29 0.36 -3.43
CA TYR A 52 3.07 1.52 -3.81
C TYR A 52 2.77 1.95 -5.25
N TYR A 53 2.69 1.00 -6.19
CA TYR A 53 2.38 1.32 -7.58
C TYR A 53 1.00 1.93 -7.76
N LEU A 54 0.01 1.45 -7.01
CA LEU A 54 -1.40 1.85 -7.12
C LEU A 54 -1.72 3.16 -6.38
N ALA A 55 -1.07 3.37 -5.24
CA ALA A 55 -1.38 4.45 -4.30
C ALA A 55 -0.29 5.53 -4.23
N LYS A 56 0.80 5.41 -5.01
CA LYS A 56 1.78 6.49 -5.09
C LYS A 56 1.17 7.71 -5.79
N ASP A 57 1.42 8.86 -5.19
CA ASP A 57 1.26 10.16 -5.82
C ASP A 57 2.39 10.45 -6.83
N GLU A 58 2.29 11.53 -7.61
CA GLU A 58 3.34 11.98 -8.54
C GLU A 58 4.69 12.18 -7.84
N HIS A 59 4.66 12.50 -6.55
CA HIS A 59 5.84 12.70 -5.71
C HIS A 59 6.39 11.41 -5.09
N GLY A 60 5.78 10.25 -5.37
CA GLY A 60 6.23 8.95 -4.87
C GLY A 60 5.87 8.67 -3.40
N PHE A 61 4.82 9.32 -2.90
CA PHE A 61 4.28 9.14 -1.54
C PHE A 61 2.94 8.43 -1.57
N VAL A 62 2.69 7.61 -0.56
CA VAL A 62 1.42 6.91 -0.35
C VAL A 62 0.74 7.50 0.88
N SER A 63 -0.49 7.99 0.72
CA SER A 63 -1.22 8.63 1.82
C SER A 63 -1.87 7.60 2.76
N LYS A 64 -2.07 7.97 4.01
CA LYS A 64 -2.77 7.16 5.03
C LYS A 64 -4.16 6.74 4.56
N GLU A 65 -4.85 7.59 3.82
CA GLU A 65 -6.18 7.33 3.26
C GLU A 65 -6.17 6.24 2.18
N ASP A 66 -5.16 6.23 1.32
CA ASP A 66 -5.01 5.18 0.30
C ASP A 66 -4.71 3.83 0.96
N ILE A 67 -3.80 3.82 1.95
CA ILE A 67 -3.54 2.60 2.72
C ILE A 67 -4.79 2.16 3.47
N ARG A 68 -5.56 3.07 4.03
CA ARG A 68 -6.84 2.73 4.68
C ARG A 68 -7.80 2.08 3.69
N SER A 69 -7.93 2.63 2.49
CA SER A 69 -8.77 2.08 1.42
C SER A 69 -8.27 0.72 0.94
N LEU A 70 -6.97 0.47 0.99
CA LEU A 70 -6.38 -0.84 0.74
C LEU A 70 -6.79 -1.87 1.80
N PHE A 71 -6.67 -1.52 3.09
CA PHE A 71 -7.03 -2.41 4.20
C PHE A 71 -8.54 -2.71 4.24
N ASP A 72 -9.35 -1.76 3.79
CA ASP A 72 -10.80 -1.91 3.66
C ASP A 72 -11.21 -2.68 2.38
N GLY A 73 -10.26 -2.92 1.45
CA GLY A 73 -10.48 -3.63 0.18
C GLY A 73 -11.06 -2.76 -0.94
N SER A 74 -11.60 -1.59 -0.61
CA SER A 74 -12.20 -0.64 -1.56
C SER A 74 -11.23 -0.07 -2.59
N LEU A 75 -9.91 -0.03 -2.30
CA LEU A 75 -8.90 0.43 -3.26
C LEU A 75 -8.77 -0.51 -4.46
N PHE A 76 -8.76 -1.83 -4.22
CA PHE A 76 -8.75 -2.81 -5.30
C PHE A 76 -10.07 -2.82 -6.06
N GLU A 77 -11.22 -2.64 -5.38
CA GLU A 77 -12.50 -2.48 -6.06
C GLU A 77 -12.54 -1.25 -6.97
N ASN A 78 -12.02 -0.11 -6.52
CA ASN A 78 -11.96 1.12 -7.32
C ASN A 78 -11.05 0.95 -8.53
N LEU A 79 -9.92 0.27 -8.37
CA LEU A 79 -9.03 -0.06 -9.48
C LEU A 79 -9.60 -1.11 -10.42
N ALA A 80 -10.24 -2.15 -9.88
CA ALA A 80 -10.94 -3.15 -10.67
C ALA A 80 -12.06 -2.48 -11.47
N LYS A 81 -12.84 -1.56 -10.89
CA LYS A 81 -13.87 -0.75 -11.58
C LYS A 81 -13.25 0.15 -12.67
N ARG A 82 -12.10 0.77 -12.42
CA ARG A 82 -11.38 1.56 -13.45
C ARG A 82 -10.87 0.71 -14.61
N HIS A 83 -10.39 -0.51 -14.33
CA HIS A 83 -9.89 -1.44 -15.36
C HIS A 83 -11.01 -2.20 -16.10
N SER A 84 -12.08 -2.60 -15.40
CA SER A 84 -13.23 -3.30 -15.99
C SER A 84 -14.22 -2.34 -16.66
N GLY A 85 -14.30 -1.10 -16.20
CA GLY A 85 -15.02 -0.01 -16.89
C GLY A 85 -14.37 0.44 -18.21
N GLY A 86 -13.14 0.01 -18.48
CA GLY A 86 -12.46 0.18 -19.77
C GLY A 86 -12.99 -0.74 -20.89
N GLN A 87 -13.91 -1.66 -20.61
CA GLN A 87 -14.57 -2.52 -21.61
C GLN A 87 -16.08 -2.26 -21.75
N ALA A 88 -16.58 -1.09 -21.36
CA ALA A 88 -18.01 -0.76 -21.51
C ALA A 88 -18.29 0.50 -22.34
N LYS A 89 -17.33 0.98 -23.15
CA LYS A 89 -17.56 2.02 -24.17
C LYS A 89 -16.70 1.80 -25.42
N MET A 90 -17.04 0.78 -26.20
CA MET A 90 -16.78 0.70 -27.64
C MET A 90 -17.75 -0.35 -28.20
N GLY A 91 -18.90 0.13 -28.67
CA GLY A 91 -20.03 -0.64 -29.19
C GLY A 91 -21.25 0.26 -29.28
#